data_AF-A0A8T3UWP1-F1
#
_entry.id   AF-A0A8T3UWP1-F1
#
_cell.length_a   1.000
_cell.length_b   1.000
_cell.length_c   1.000
_cell.angle_alpha   90.00
_cell.angle_beta   90.00
_cell.angle_gamma   90.00
#
_symmetry.space_group_name_H-M   'P 1'
#
loop_
_entity.id
_entity.type
_entity.pdbx_description
1 polymer ?
#
loop_
_entity_poly.entity_id
_entity_poly.type
_entity_poly.pdbx_seq_one_letter_code
_entity_poly.pdbx_strand_id
1 'polypeptide(L)'
;MDNRGFISIEYLFSVFVILIIAILLLFFLQSAIESSLNMQDSLSHRLILDDVANTISQVNSNGEGYSKSITLSSNVGYYEITVEKDKLTIEYDAKKGETLLFLSNIDSKYKLHSGHSYVISKVDDGKLVIR
;
A
#
# COMPACT_ATOMS: atom_id res chain seq x y z
N MET A 1 -48.80 -44.48 -16.02
CA MET A 1 -47.57 -43.66 -16.12
C MET A 1 -47.99 -42.22 -15.88
N ASP A 2 -48.15 -41.83 -14.61
CA ASP A 2 -48.48 -40.46 -14.22
C ASP A 2 -47.31 -39.90 -13.42
N ASN A 3 -46.31 -39.43 -14.14
CA ASN A 3 -45.16 -38.71 -13.58
C ASN A 3 -45.40 -37.21 -13.77
N ARG A 4 -46.46 -36.68 -13.16
CA ARG A 4 -46.67 -35.23 -13.09
C ARG A 4 -45.91 -34.73 -11.87
N GLY A 5 -44.73 -34.15 -12.11
CA GLY A 5 -43.92 -33.52 -11.08
C GLY A 5 -44.66 -32.34 -10.45
N PHE A 6 -45.43 -32.61 -9.40
CA PHE A 6 -46.00 -31.58 -8.54
C PHE A 6 -44.99 -31.27 -7.45
N ILE A 7 -44.24 -30.18 -7.62
CA ILE A 7 -43.44 -29.59 -6.56
C ILE A 7 -44.41 -29.04 -5.51
N SER A 8 -44.23 -29.44 -4.25
CA SER A 8 -45.04 -28.91 -3.15
C SER A 8 -44.67 -27.44 -2.88
N ILE A 9 -45.65 -26.63 -2.47
CA ILE A 9 -45.43 -25.20 -2.17
C ILE A 9 -44.37 -25.03 -1.08
N GLU A 10 -44.33 -25.95 -0.12
CA GLU A 10 -43.39 -25.97 1.00
C GLU A 10 -41.95 -26.18 0.51
N TYR A 11 -41.76 -27.05 -0.49
CA TYR A 11 -40.44 -27.27 -1.11
C TYR A 11 -39.97 -26.01 -1.84
N LEU A 12 -40.86 -25.37 -2.62
CA LEU A 12 -40.55 -24.13 -3.32
C LEU A 12 -40.16 -23.02 -2.33
N PHE A 13 -40.89 -22.91 -1.22
CA PHE A 13 -40.62 -21.94 -0.16
C PHE A 13 -39.27 -22.21 0.53
N SER A 14 -38.95 -23.48 0.81
CA SER A 14 -37.66 -23.86 1.41
C SER A 14 -36.48 -23.52 0.48
N VAL A 15 -36.58 -23.84 -0.81
CA VAL A 15 -35.57 -23.48 -1.81
C VAL A 15 -35.39 -21.96 -1.87
N PHE A 16 -36.47 -21.20 -1.83
CA PHE A 16 -36.43 -19.74 -1.83
C PHE A 16 -35.71 -19.17 -0.59
N VAL A 17 -35.99 -19.69 0.60
CA VAL A 17 -35.31 -19.30 1.84
C VAL A 17 -33.82 -19.64 1.78
N ILE A 18 -33.46 -20.83 1.29
CA ILE A 18 -32.05 -21.24 1.12
C ILE A 18 -31.34 -20.29 0.14
N LEU A 19 -32.01 -19.89 -0.95
CA LEU A 19 -31.49 -18.95 -1.92
C LEU A 19 -31.20 -17.57 -1.31
N ILE A 20 -32.11 -17.06 -0.47
CA ILE A 20 -31.91 -15.80 0.25
C ILE A 20 -30.69 -15.90 1.17
N ILE A 21 -30.59 -16.99 1.95
CA ILE A 21 -29.46 -17.19 2.87
C ILE A 21 -28.14 -17.28 2.09
N ALA A 22 -28.12 -18.00 0.96
CA ALA A 22 -26.94 -18.11 0.12
C ALA A 22 -26.50 -16.76 -0.44
N ILE A 23 -27.43 -15.93 -0.92
CA ILE A 23 -27.14 -14.58 -1.42
C ILE A 23 -26.57 -13.70 -0.30
N LEU A 24 -27.16 -13.74 0.89
CA LEU A 24 -26.65 -13.00 2.05
C LEU A 24 -25.21 -13.40 2.39
N LEU A 25 -24.92 -14.70 2.41
CA LEU A 25 -23.57 -15.21 2.67
C LEU A 25 -22.56 -14.75 1.62
N LEU A 26 -22.96 -14.69 0.34
CA LEU A 26 -22.11 -14.18 -0.73
C LEU A 26 -21.77 -12.69 -0.54
N PHE A 27 -22.74 -11.86 -0.12
CA PHE A 27 -22.49 -10.46 0.20
C PHE A 27 -21.50 -10.31 1.38
N PHE A 28 -21.68 -11.08 2.46
CA PHE A 28 -20.74 -11.07 3.58
C PHE A 28 -19.33 -11.46 3.17
N LEU A 29 -19.19 -12.49 2.33
CA LEU A 29 -17.90 -12.96 1.84
C LEU A 29 -17.21 -11.89 0.98
N GLN A 30 -17.97 -11.25 0.08
CA GLN A 30 -17.45 -10.16 -0.75
C GLN A 30 -16.92 -9.01 0.11
N SER A 31 -17.70 -8.54 1.09
CA SER A 31 -17.28 -7.44 1.98
C SER A 31 -16.04 -7.81 2.81
N ALA A 32 -15.93 -9.05 3.28
CA ALA A 32 -14.77 -9.51 4.03
C ALA A 32 -13.49 -9.53 3.16
N ILE A 33 -13.60 -9.98 1.90
CA ILE A 33 -12.47 -9.98 0.95
C ILE A 33 -12.02 -8.55 0.64
N GLU A 34 -12.96 -7.66 0.29
CA GLU A 34 -12.65 -6.26 -0.01
C GLU A 34 -11.99 -5.56 1.18
N SER A 35 -12.51 -5.80 2.40
CA SER A 35 -11.90 -5.28 3.62
C SER A 35 -10.47 -5.78 3.83
N SER A 36 -10.22 -7.08 3.64
CA SER A 36 -8.88 -7.66 3.76
C SER A 36 -7.90 -7.08 2.74
N LEU A 37 -8.33 -6.92 1.48
CA LEU A 37 -7.51 -6.35 0.42
C LEU A 37 -7.15 -4.88 0.72
N ASN A 38 -8.14 -4.08 1.13
CA ASN A 38 -7.92 -2.68 1.50
C ASN A 38 -6.99 -2.54 2.71
N MET A 39 -7.11 -3.44 3.70
CA MET A 39 -6.20 -3.49 4.85
C MET A 39 -4.77 -3.84 4.41
N GLN A 40 -4.60 -4.85 3.57
CA GLN A 40 -3.28 -5.26 3.10
C GLN A 40 -2.61 -4.16 2.28
N ASP A 41 -3.36 -3.51 1.39
CA ASP A 41 -2.91 -2.37 0.60
C ASP A 41 -2.44 -1.21 1.48
N SER A 42 -3.24 -0.81 2.47
CA SER A 42 -2.88 0.29 3.37
C SER A 42 -1.65 -0.03 4.24
N LEU A 43 -1.53 -1.28 4.72
CA LEU A 43 -0.33 -1.74 5.43
C LEU A 43 0.90 -1.72 4.54
N SER A 44 0.79 -2.21 3.30
CA SER A 44 1.91 -2.19 2.35
C SER A 44 2.39 -0.77 2.05
N HIS A 45 1.47 0.19 1.93
CA HIS A 45 1.78 1.61 1.72
C HIS A 45 2.56 2.19 2.89
N ARG A 46 2.11 1.88 4.10
CA ARG A 46 2.76 2.35 5.32
C ARG A 46 4.14 1.71 5.53
N LEU A 47 4.30 0.43 5.22
CA LEU A 47 5.59 -0.25 5.31
C LEU A 47 6.65 0.37 4.37
N ILE A 48 6.27 0.69 3.13
CA ILE A 48 7.19 1.35 2.19
C ILE A 48 7.56 2.75 2.70
N LEU A 49 6.57 3.51 3.17
CA LEU A 49 6.79 4.84 3.74
C LEU A 49 7.74 4.80 4.94
N ASP A 50 7.52 3.87 5.87
CA ASP A 50 8.33 3.70 7.06
C ASP A 50 9.75 3.21 6.72
N ASP A 51 9.91 2.32 5.75
CA ASP A 51 11.24 1.84 5.31
C ASP A 51 12.07 2.94 4.66
N VAL A 52 11.45 3.74 3.78
CA VAL A 52 12.12 4.89 3.16
C VAL A 52 12.46 5.95 4.23
N ALA A 53 11.53 6.28 5.12
CA ALA A 53 11.77 7.24 6.20
C ALA A 53 12.89 6.79 7.13
N ASN A 54 12.91 5.52 7.52
CA ASN A 54 13.96 4.94 8.34
C ASN A 54 15.31 4.96 7.62
N THR A 55 15.34 4.65 6.33
CA THR A 55 16.57 4.66 5.55
C THR A 55 17.12 6.08 5.40
N ILE A 56 16.27 7.06 5.10
CA ILE A 56 16.68 8.47 5.05
C ILE A 56 17.18 8.92 6.44
N SER A 57 16.49 8.56 7.52
CA SER A 57 16.89 8.92 8.89
C SER A 57 18.25 8.32 9.25
N GLN A 58 18.47 7.04 8.94
CA GLN A 58 19.75 6.37 9.16
C GLN A 58 20.87 7.05 8.37
N VAL A 59 20.64 7.38 7.10
CA VAL A 59 21.64 8.09 6.28
C VAL A 59 21.90 9.49 6.83
N ASN A 60 20.88 10.19 7.32
CA ASN A 60 21.06 11.50 7.93
C ASN A 60 21.88 11.42 9.23
N SER A 61 21.62 10.43 10.10
CA SER A 61 22.26 10.27 11.41
C SER A 61 23.69 9.73 11.36
N ASN A 62 24.05 8.91 10.37
CA ASN A 62 25.38 8.27 10.29
C ASN A 62 26.48 9.14 9.65
N GLY A 63 26.15 10.35 9.20
CA GLY A 63 27.14 11.32 8.72
C GLY A 63 27.48 11.20 7.23
N GLU A 64 28.45 12.01 6.79
CA GLU A 64 28.86 12.12 5.38
C GLU A 64 29.55 10.85 4.88
N GLY A 65 29.31 10.48 3.63
CA GLY A 65 29.84 9.25 3.02
C GLY A 65 29.05 7.98 3.35
N TYR A 66 28.12 8.01 4.31
CA TYR A 66 27.20 6.91 4.55
C TYR A 66 26.12 6.86 3.45
N SER A 67 25.85 5.66 2.97
CA SER A 67 24.81 5.42 1.98
C SER A 67 24.07 4.11 2.25
N LYS A 68 22.82 4.06 1.83
CA LYS A 68 21.99 2.86 1.95
C LYS A 68 21.02 2.78 0.77
N SER A 69 20.86 1.59 0.24
CA SER A 69 19.94 1.33 -0.87
C SER A 69 18.53 1.02 -0.35
N ILE A 70 17.53 1.57 -1.01
CA ILE A 70 16.13 1.16 -0.90
C ILE A 70 15.72 0.42 -2.16
N THR A 71 14.90 -0.62 -2.03
CA THR A 71 14.30 -1.31 -3.19
C THR A 71 12.81 -1.03 -3.20
N LEU A 72 12.33 -0.37 -4.26
CA LEU A 72 10.91 -0.10 -4.40
C LEU A 72 10.21 -1.30 -5.03
N SER A 73 9.01 -1.63 -4.54
CA SER A 73 8.20 -2.70 -5.10
C SER A 73 7.89 -2.43 -6.58
N SER A 74 7.81 -3.49 -7.39
CA SER A 74 7.51 -3.42 -8.82
C SER A 74 6.00 -3.32 -9.12
N ASN A 75 5.15 -3.27 -8.10
CA ASN A 75 3.70 -3.41 -8.28
C ASN A 75 2.99 -2.14 -8.78
N VAL A 76 3.69 -1.01 -8.92
CA VAL A 76 3.11 0.28 -9.35
C VAL A 76 3.92 0.86 -10.51
N GLY A 77 3.49 1.96 -11.14
CA GLY A 77 4.25 2.57 -12.24
C GLY A 77 5.44 3.41 -11.78
N TYR A 78 5.20 4.31 -10.82
CA TYR A 78 6.21 5.17 -10.21
C TYR A 78 5.81 5.55 -8.80
N TYR A 79 6.81 5.94 -8.00
CA TYR A 79 6.68 6.53 -6.68
C TYR A 79 7.14 7.98 -6.76
N GLU A 80 6.29 8.90 -6.34
CA GLU A 80 6.64 10.31 -6.20
C GLU A 80 6.96 10.59 -4.74
N ILE A 81 8.26 10.74 -4.44
CA ILE A 81 8.77 10.96 -3.09
C ILE A 81 9.09 12.44 -2.94
N THR A 82 8.40 13.10 -2.03
CA THR A 82 8.69 14.49 -1.63
C THR A 82 9.28 14.47 -0.24
N VAL A 83 10.55 14.85 -0.13
CA VAL A 83 11.28 14.96 1.13
C VAL A 83 11.32 16.43 1.50
N GLU A 84 10.66 16.78 2.59
CA GLU A 84 10.69 18.11 3.19
C GLU A 84 11.45 18.05 4.53
N LYS A 85 11.74 19.22 5.12
CA LYS A 85 12.55 19.32 6.33
C LYS A 85 12.02 18.53 7.53
N ASP A 86 10.70 18.46 7.68
CA ASP A 86 9.99 17.89 8.82
C ASP A 86 9.09 16.70 8.45
N LYS A 87 8.96 16.37 7.15
CA LYS A 87 8.09 15.31 6.68
C LYS A 87 8.58 14.65 5.39
N LEU A 88 8.18 13.40 5.22
CA LEU A 88 8.32 12.62 4.01
C LEU A 88 6.93 12.31 3.47
N THR A 89 6.69 12.64 2.21
CA THR A 89 5.47 12.29 1.48
C THR A 89 5.80 11.30 0.38
N ILE A 90 5.05 10.21 0.28
CA ILE A 90 5.11 9.29 -0.85
C ILE A 90 3.73 9.19 -1.49
N GLU A 91 3.68 9.43 -2.80
CA GLU A 91 2.47 9.33 -3.61
C GLU A 91 2.66 8.31 -4.74
N TYR A 92 1.72 7.38 -4.87
CA TYR A 92 1.63 6.43 -5.99
C TYR A 92 0.21 5.88 -6.10
N ASP A 93 -0.22 5.55 -7.32
CA ASP A 93 -1.54 4.94 -7.59
C ASP A 93 -2.72 5.71 -6.94
N ALA A 94 -2.69 7.05 -7.04
CA ALA A 94 -3.62 7.98 -6.39
C ALA A 94 -3.71 7.89 -4.85
N LYS A 95 -2.81 7.13 -4.20
CA LYS A 95 -2.67 7.05 -2.75
C LYS A 95 -1.51 7.96 -2.31
N LYS A 96 -1.75 8.73 -1.23
CA LYS A 96 -0.76 9.63 -0.62
C LYS A 96 -0.54 9.24 0.83
N GLY A 97 0.71 9.04 1.24
CA GLY A 97 1.10 8.77 2.62
C GLY A 97 2.14 9.78 3.10
N GLU A 98 2.03 10.20 4.36
CA GLU A 98 2.92 11.18 4.96
C GLU A 98 3.44 10.66 6.31
N THR A 99 4.72 10.88 6.60
CA THR A 99 5.33 10.57 7.90
C THR A 99 6.28 11.67 8.31
N LEU A 100 6.45 11.84 9.63
CA LEU A 100 7.33 12.86 10.18
C LEU A 100 8.79 12.41 10.04
N LEU A 101 9.64 13.32 9.59
CA LEU A 101 11.05 13.06 9.34
C LEU A 101 11.85 14.31 9.70
N PHE A 102 12.79 14.21 10.63
CA PHE A 102 13.56 15.38 11.07
C PHE A 102 14.90 15.46 10.32
N LEU A 103 14.96 16.36 9.34
CA LEU A 103 16.15 16.60 8.53
C LEU A 103 16.76 17.98 8.80
N SER A 104 18.08 18.05 8.68
CA SER A 104 18.83 19.28 9.00
C SER A 104 18.72 20.35 7.92
N ASN A 105 18.51 19.99 6.64
CA ASN A 105 18.18 20.90 5.53
C ASN A 105 18.01 20.14 4.20
N ILE A 106 16.78 19.76 3.82
CA ILE A 106 16.45 19.26 2.47
C ILE A 106 14.99 19.62 2.18
N ASP A 107 14.77 20.28 1.05
CA ASP A 107 13.51 20.21 0.30
C ASP A 107 13.85 19.64 -1.07
N SER A 108 13.41 18.43 -1.35
CA SER A 108 13.69 17.77 -2.63
C SER A 108 12.55 16.85 -3.03
N LYS A 109 12.25 16.87 -4.32
CA LYS A 109 11.19 16.08 -4.92
C LYS A 109 11.80 15.12 -5.93
N TYR A 110 11.60 13.83 -5.72
CA TYR A 110 12.12 12.76 -6.54
C TYR A 110 10.96 11.96 -7.14
N LYS A 111 11.07 11.66 -8.42
CA LYS A 111 10.18 10.70 -9.09
C LYS A 111 10.99 9.44 -9.34
N LEU A 112 10.67 8.38 -8.59
CA LEU A 112 11.37 7.11 -8.61
C LEU A 112 10.51 6.08 -9.36
N HIS A 113 11.13 5.30 -10.23
CA HIS A 113 10.46 4.23 -10.96
C HIS A 113 10.34 2.98 -10.09
N SER A 114 9.23 2.28 -10.21
CA SER A 114 9.01 1.02 -9.50
C SER A 114 9.98 -0.07 -9.94
N GLY A 115 10.22 -1.06 -9.07
CA GLY A 115 11.10 -2.19 -9.35
C GLY A 115 12.58 -1.84 -9.45
N HIS A 116 12.96 -0.59 -9.23
CA HIS A 116 14.35 -0.13 -9.20
C HIS A 116 14.85 0.00 -7.76
N SER A 117 16.15 -0.21 -7.60
CA SER A 117 16.86 0.12 -6.36
C SER A 117 17.47 1.50 -6.48
N TYR A 118 17.32 2.29 -5.43
CA TYR A 118 17.86 3.64 -5.34
C TYR A 118 18.81 3.75 -4.15
N VAL A 119 19.93 4.42 -4.34
CA VAL A 119 20.91 4.69 -3.30
C VAL A 119 20.62 6.05 -2.69
N ILE A 120 20.35 6.04 -1.38
CA ILE A 120 20.24 7.25 -0.57
C ILE A 120 21.61 7.50 0.06
N SER A 121 22.17 8.67 -0.19
CA SER A 121 23.52 9.04 0.27
C SER A 121 23.55 10.46 0.83
N LYS A 122 24.42 10.68 1.80
CA LYS A 122 24.74 12.02 2.32
C LYS A 122 26.05 12.51 1.69
N VAL A 123 25.97 13.58 0.90
CA VAL A 123 27.13 14.20 0.23
C VAL A 123 27.83 15.18 1.18
N ASP A 124 29.08 15.53 0.88
CA ASP A 124 30.02 16.41 1.64
C ASP A 124 29.50 17.84 1.99
N ASP A 125 28.25 18.17 1.64
CA ASP A 125 27.56 19.42 1.97
C ASP A 125 26.37 19.15 2.92
N GLY A 126 26.37 18.00 3.61
CA GLY A 126 25.28 17.50 4.44
C GLY A 126 23.97 17.19 3.72
N LYS A 127 23.91 17.35 2.39
CA LYS A 127 22.70 17.14 1.57
C LYS A 127 22.43 15.65 1.35
N LEU A 128 21.16 15.26 1.44
CA LEU A 128 20.68 13.95 1.05
C LEU A 128 20.39 13.93 -0.45
N VAL A 129 20.93 12.92 -1.13
CA VAL A 129 20.72 12.69 -2.55
C VAL A 129 20.27 11.25 -2.75
N ILE A 130 19.19 11.09 -3.54
CA ILE A 130 18.68 9.79 -3.99
C ILE A 130 19.08 9.62 -5.46
N ARG A 131 19.74 8.51 -5.79
CA ARG A 131 20.20 8.17 -7.16
C ARG A 131 19.83 6.75 -7.54
#